data_AF-A0A6A0GRP7-F1
#
_entry.id   AF-A0A6A0GRP7-F1
#
_cell.length_a   1.000
_cell.length_b   1.000
_cell.length_c   1.000
_cell.angle_alpha   90.00
_cell.angle_beta   90.00
_cell.angle_gamma   90.00
#
_symmetry.space_group_name_H-M   'P 1'
#
loop_
_entity.id
_entity.type
_entity.pdbx_description
1 polymer ?
#
loop_
_entity_poly.entity_id
_entity_poly.type
_entity_poly.pdbx_seq_one_letter_code
_entity_poly.pdbx_strand_id
1 'polypeptide(L)'
;MGDSDDTCSDSDSDTGGGAGAESESGAGDAGADGRASGQEIQLEPLDLVWAKCRGYPWYPALIINPKMPRTGYFHNHVPIPVPPQEVLDLAHSCPLTHQYLVLFFDSKRTWQWLPRSKLEPLGERPELDKAKLVESRKPTDRKAVKRAYEQAILHRCRVTGDQDTLTGESEEELPAAST
;
A
#
# COMPACT_ATOMS: atom_id res chain seq x y z
N MET A 1 45.07 -26.73 -31.16
CA MET A 1 44.89 -27.75 -32.22
C MET A 1 43.80 -28.69 -31.74
N GLY A 2 42.64 -28.68 -32.43
CA GLY A 2 41.45 -29.44 -32.08
C GLY A 2 40.18 -28.65 -32.40
N ASP A 3 39.78 -28.71 -33.68
CA ASP A 3 38.62 -28.08 -34.34
C ASP A 3 37.26 -28.70 -33.99
N SER A 4 36.20 -27.87 -34.16
CA SER A 4 34.81 -28.14 -34.62
C SER A 4 33.93 -29.11 -33.78
N ASP A 5 32.59 -29.00 -33.69
CA ASP A 5 31.58 -28.86 -34.76
C ASP A 5 30.27 -28.17 -34.30
N ASP A 6 29.67 -27.40 -35.21
CA ASP A 6 28.31 -26.88 -35.19
C ASP A 6 27.25 -27.99 -35.33
N THR A 7 26.10 -27.85 -34.66
CA THR A 7 24.84 -28.46 -35.14
C THR A 7 23.63 -27.66 -34.66
N CYS A 8 23.10 -26.85 -35.57
CA CYS A 8 21.76 -26.29 -35.50
C CYS A 8 20.74 -27.36 -35.91
N SER A 9 19.68 -27.56 -35.11
CA SER A 9 18.51 -28.33 -35.53
C SER A 9 17.33 -27.40 -35.74
N ASP A 10 17.09 -27.08 -37.01
CA ASP A 10 15.79 -26.66 -37.55
C ASP A 10 14.83 -27.86 -37.57
N SER A 11 13.55 -27.59 -37.31
CA SER A 11 12.46 -28.50 -37.68
C SER A 11 11.24 -27.66 -37.99
N ASP A 12 11.08 -27.36 -39.27
CA ASP A 12 9.86 -26.87 -39.90
C ASP A 12 8.82 -27.99 -39.97
N SER A 13 7.54 -27.64 -39.76
CA SER A 13 6.41 -28.41 -40.27
C SER A 13 5.23 -27.46 -40.52
N ASP A 14 5.12 -27.04 -41.77
CA ASP A 14 3.94 -26.41 -42.37
C ASP A 14 2.76 -27.39 -42.40
N THR A 15 1.55 -26.91 -42.08
CA THR A 15 0.30 -27.47 -42.61
C THR A 15 -0.72 -26.33 -42.70
N GLY A 16 -1.03 -25.94 -43.94
CA GLY A 16 -1.96 -24.88 -44.26
C GLY A 16 -3.42 -25.31 -44.47
N GLY A 17 -4.26 -24.30 -44.67
CA GLY A 17 -5.66 -24.36 -45.14
C GLY A 17 -6.67 -24.00 -44.05
N GLY A 18 -7.61 -23.05 -44.19
CA GLY A 18 -8.01 -22.17 -45.29
C GLY A 18 -9.39 -21.57 -44.95
N ALA A 19 -9.65 -20.36 -45.48
CA ALA A 19 -10.94 -19.69 -45.70
C ALA A 19 -11.82 -19.22 -44.52
N GLY A 20 -11.86 -17.88 -44.33
CA GLY A 20 -13.06 -17.06 -44.50
C GLY A 20 -14.11 -17.02 -43.38
N ALA A 21 -14.20 -15.87 -42.68
CA ALA A 21 -15.46 -15.14 -42.43
C ALA A 21 -15.15 -13.84 -41.67
N GLU A 22 -15.38 -12.72 -42.34
CA GLU A 22 -15.62 -11.42 -41.72
C GLU A 22 -16.81 -11.46 -40.75
N SER A 23 -16.67 -10.80 -39.60
CA SER A 23 -17.79 -10.34 -38.77
C SER A 23 -17.35 -9.14 -37.97
N GLU A 24 -17.61 -7.98 -38.56
CA GLU A 24 -17.78 -6.70 -37.89
C GLU A 24 -18.90 -6.77 -36.83
N SER A 25 -18.58 -6.37 -35.61
CA SER A 25 -19.58 -5.85 -34.68
C SER A 25 -18.92 -4.84 -33.77
N GLY A 26 -19.23 -3.57 -34.04
CA GLY A 26 -18.96 -2.47 -33.14
C GLY A 26 -19.86 -2.56 -31.92
N ALA A 27 -19.28 -2.30 -30.76
CA ALA A 27 -19.99 -1.79 -29.60
C ALA A 27 -19.19 -0.59 -29.13
N GLY A 28 -19.74 0.60 -29.37
CA GLY A 28 -19.19 1.84 -28.85
C GLY A 28 -19.28 1.85 -27.33
N ASP A 29 -18.16 2.15 -26.71
CA ASP A 29 -18.14 2.83 -25.41
C ASP A 29 -16.91 3.75 -25.41
N ALA A 30 -17.00 4.84 -26.17
CA ALA A 30 -16.23 6.03 -25.87
C ALA A 30 -16.98 6.79 -24.77
N GLY A 31 -17.22 6.10 -23.65
CA GLY A 31 -17.69 6.67 -22.41
C GLY A 31 -16.61 7.59 -21.90
N ALA A 32 -16.84 8.89 -22.09
CA ALA A 32 -16.22 10.01 -21.40
C ALA A 32 -15.24 9.63 -20.26
N ASP A 33 -13.97 9.39 -20.61
CA ASP A 33 -12.87 9.66 -19.69
C ASP A 33 -12.76 11.17 -19.58
N GLY A 34 -13.68 11.73 -18.80
CA GLY A 34 -13.46 12.98 -18.12
C GLY A 34 -12.12 12.83 -17.42
N ARG A 35 -11.09 13.45 -18.01
CA ARG A 35 -9.87 13.86 -17.33
C ARG A 35 -10.31 14.66 -16.10
N ALA A 36 -10.65 13.96 -15.03
CA ALA A 36 -10.32 14.41 -13.69
C ALA A 36 -8.81 14.55 -13.76
N SER A 37 -8.37 15.78 -13.97
CA SER A 37 -7.02 16.23 -13.77
C SER A 37 -6.61 15.71 -12.40
N GLY A 38 -5.97 14.55 -12.40
CA GLY A 38 -5.52 13.84 -11.22
C GLY A 38 -4.49 14.72 -10.54
N GLN A 39 -4.96 15.59 -9.66
CA GLN A 39 -4.11 16.29 -8.73
C GLN A 39 -3.47 15.18 -7.89
N GLU A 40 -2.21 14.84 -8.18
CA GLU A 40 -1.44 13.99 -7.29
C GLU A 40 -1.44 14.67 -5.92
N ILE A 41 -2.14 14.05 -4.97
CA ILE A 41 -2.20 14.51 -3.59
C ILE A 41 -0.76 14.58 -3.08
N GLN A 42 -0.35 15.75 -2.61
CA GLN A 42 0.98 15.93 -2.03
C GLN A 42 1.03 15.12 -0.74
N LEU A 43 2.14 14.41 -0.55
CA LEU A 43 2.35 13.55 0.60
C LEU A 43 3.28 14.24 1.59
N GLU A 44 2.86 14.32 2.83
CA GLU A 44 3.58 14.93 3.93
C GLU A 44 3.98 13.87 4.98
N PRO A 45 4.98 14.17 5.85
CA PRO A 45 5.27 13.32 6.99
C PRO A 45 4.02 13.08 7.84
N LEU A 46 3.88 11.83 8.32
CA LEU A 46 2.77 11.30 9.09
C LEU A 46 1.49 10.99 8.29
N ASP A 47 1.50 11.18 6.98
CA ASP A 47 0.42 10.70 6.14
C ASP A 47 0.41 9.16 6.07
N LEU A 48 -0.81 8.61 6.03
CA LEU A 48 -1.04 7.21 5.78
C LEU A 48 -1.09 6.95 4.29
N VAL A 49 -0.35 5.93 3.86
CA VAL A 49 -0.23 5.58 2.45
C VAL A 49 -0.31 4.08 2.24
N TRP A 50 -0.83 3.70 1.08
CA TRP A 50 -0.50 2.44 0.45
C TRP A 50 0.89 2.58 -0.17
N ALA A 51 1.78 1.66 0.16
CA ALA A 51 3.14 1.63 -0.35
C ALA A 51 3.39 0.34 -1.17
N LYS A 52 4.06 0.48 -2.32
CA LYS A 52 4.36 -0.64 -3.23
C LYS A 52 5.82 -1.03 -3.24
N CYS A 53 6.10 -2.25 -2.80
CA CYS A 53 7.41 -2.88 -2.99
C CYS A 53 7.40 -3.87 -4.17
N ARG A 54 8.58 -4.17 -4.72
CA ARG A 54 8.72 -5.18 -5.79
C ARG A 54 8.47 -6.57 -5.19
N GLY A 55 7.59 -7.36 -5.81
CA GLY A 55 7.27 -8.72 -5.35
C GLY A 55 6.24 -8.82 -4.21
N TYR A 56 5.75 -7.70 -3.69
CA TYR A 56 4.76 -7.65 -2.61
C TYR A 56 3.48 -6.92 -3.09
N PRO A 57 2.31 -7.18 -2.50
CA PRO A 57 1.11 -6.36 -2.76
C PRO A 57 1.31 -4.92 -2.28
N TRP A 58 0.39 -4.02 -2.61
CA TRP A 58 0.32 -2.74 -1.91
C TRP A 58 0.05 -2.97 -0.42
N TYR A 59 0.79 -2.27 0.43
CA TYR A 59 0.75 -2.49 1.88
C TYR A 59 0.63 -1.16 2.64
N PRO A 60 -0.18 -1.09 3.72
CA PRO A 60 -0.31 0.10 4.53
C PRO A 60 1.00 0.53 5.22
N ALA A 61 1.33 1.80 5.13
CA ALA A 61 2.51 2.41 5.73
C ALA A 61 2.24 3.85 6.20
N LEU A 62 3.11 4.34 7.07
CA LEU A 62 3.15 5.71 7.57
C LEU A 62 4.37 6.42 7.01
N ILE A 63 4.22 7.63 6.46
CA ILE A 63 5.37 8.44 6.04
C ILE A 63 6.06 9.00 7.29
N ILE A 64 7.39 8.92 7.34
CA ILE A 64 8.19 9.39 8.45
C ILE A 64 9.17 10.45 7.97
N ASN A 65 9.28 11.55 8.72
CA ASN A 65 10.28 12.57 8.44
C ASN A 65 11.67 12.02 8.81
N PRO A 66 12.61 11.84 7.86
CA PRO A 66 13.94 11.32 8.16
C PRO A 66 14.78 12.28 9.02
N LYS A 67 14.39 13.56 9.09
CA LYS A 67 15.04 14.60 9.90
C LYS A 67 14.40 14.78 11.28
N MET A 68 13.52 13.88 11.71
CA MET A 68 12.88 13.96 13.02
C MET A 68 13.89 13.86 14.18
N PRO A 69 13.59 14.44 15.36
CA PRO A 69 14.45 14.32 16.53
C PRO A 69 14.70 12.86 16.91
N ARG A 70 15.97 12.52 17.18
CA ARG A 70 16.37 11.15 17.52
C ARG A 70 15.98 10.70 18.92
N THR A 71 15.59 11.64 19.78
CA THR A 71 14.97 11.37 21.08
C THR A 71 13.58 10.77 20.97
N GLY A 72 13.00 10.72 19.76
CA GLY A 72 11.59 10.43 19.55
C GLY A 72 10.72 11.64 19.86
N TYR A 73 9.48 11.60 19.38
CA TYR A 73 8.45 12.58 19.72
C TYR A 73 7.06 11.96 19.65
N PHE A 74 6.10 12.63 20.28
CA PHE A 74 4.70 12.28 20.23
C PHE A 74 3.99 13.19 19.24
N HIS A 75 3.18 12.61 18.38
CA HIS A 75 2.25 13.34 17.54
C HIS A 75 0.84 13.08 18.07
N ASN A 76 0.19 14.11 18.62
CA ASN A 76 -1.13 14.03 19.23
C ASN A 76 -1.26 12.82 20.18
N HIS A 77 -0.32 12.70 21.13
CA HIS A 77 -0.21 11.60 22.11
C HIS A 77 0.14 10.21 21.54
N VAL A 78 0.35 10.07 20.24
CA VAL A 78 0.84 8.83 19.62
C VAL A 78 2.36 8.89 19.45
N PRO A 79 3.13 7.96 20.02
CA PRO A 79 4.59 7.94 19.85
C PRO A 79 4.95 7.60 18.40
N ILE A 80 5.80 8.42 17.79
CA ILE A 80 6.32 8.19 16.44
C ILE A 80 7.65 7.42 16.53
N PRO A 81 7.76 6.22 15.94
CA PRO A 81 8.99 5.44 15.96
C PRO A 81 10.15 6.20 15.32
N VAL A 82 11.32 6.15 15.96
CA VAL A 82 12.54 6.77 15.43
C VAL A 82 13.20 5.84 14.41
N PRO A 83 13.55 6.33 13.20
CA PRO A 83 14.29 5.55 12.23
C PRO A 83 15.67 5.09 12.78
N PRO A 84 16.02 3.79 12.62
CA PRO A 84 17.37 3.30 12.89
C PRO A 84 18.44 4.03 12.05
N GLN A 85 19.67 4.13 12.55
CA GLN A 85 20.74 4.86 11.87
C GLN A 85 21.07 4.25 10.49
N GLU A 86 21.16 2.92 10.42
CA GLU A 86 21.38 2.17 9.18
C GLU A 86 20.35 2.49 8.09
N VAL A 87 19.10 2.75 8.46
CA VAL A 87 18.03 3.14 7.52
C VAL A 87 18.27 4.55 6.99
N LEU A 88 18.74 5.47 7.82
CA LEU A 88 19.05 6.85 7.42
C LEU A 88 20.31 6.92 6.56
N ASP A 89 21.32 6.09 6.84
CA ASP A 89 22.57 6.08 6.08
C ASP A 89 22.37 5.65 4.62
N LEU A 90 21.37 4.82 4.34
CA LEU A 90 20.97 4.48 2.98
C LEU A 90 20.61 5.73 2.15
N ALA A 91 20.14 6.80 2.79
CA ALA A 91 19.83 8.07 2.12
C ALA A 91 21.05 8.82 1.62
N HIS A 92 22.22 8.59 2.21
CA HIS A 92 23.47 9.20 1.76
C HIS A 92 24.11 8.42 0.61
N SER A 93 23.81 7.12 0.50
CA SER A 93 24.40 6.23 -0.52
C SER A 93 23.79 6.37 -1.91
N CYS A 94 22.56 6.88 -2.00
CA CYS A 94 21.81 7.05 -3.24
C CYS A 94 21.16 8.44 -3.25
N PRO A 95 21.00 9.12 -4.40
CA PRO A 95 20.24 10.37 -4.48
C PRO A 95 18.74 10.12 -4.18
N LEU A 96 18.38 10.02 -2.90
CA LEU A 96 17.00 9.82 -2.42
C LEU A 96 16.21 11.14 -2.38
N THR A 97 16.63 12.16 -3.14
CA THR A 97 16.03 13.52 -3.12
C THR A 97 14.54 13.54 -3.45
N HIS A 98 14.01 12.46 -4.03
CA HIS A 98 12.60 12.30 -4.38
C HIS A 98 11.98 11.04 -3.75
N GLN A 99 12.53 10.57 -2.62
CA GLN A 99 12.04 9.40 -1.91
C GLN A 99 11.55 9.76 -0.52
N TYR A 100 10.50 9.06 -0.13
CA TYR A 100 9.89 9.13 1.19
C TYR A 100 10.39 7.95 2.01
N LEU A 101 10.68 8.21 3.28
CA LEU A 101 10.86 7.15 4.26
C LEU A 101 9.48 6.72 4.75
N VAL A 102 9.15 5.44 4.60
CA VAL A 102 7.90 4.87 5.08
C VAL A 102 8.16 3.78 6.11
N LEU A 103 7.22 3.66 7.05
CA LEU A 103 7.18 2.62 8.07
C LEU A 103 5.92 1.77 7.89
N PHE A 104 6.09 0.50 7.52
CA PHE A 104 4.97 -0.40 7.29
C PHE A 104 4.23 -0.76 8.59
N PHE A 105 2.93 -0.97 8.48
CA PHE A 105 2.10 -1.53 9.55
C PHE A 105 2.16 -3.07 9.63
N ASP A 106 3.30 -3.65 9.26
CA ASP A 106 3.55 -5.09 9.42
C ASP A 106 4.03 -5.42 10.84
N SER A 107 4.15 -6.72 11.14
CA SER A 107 4.57 -7.19 12.47
C SER A 107 5.99 -6.78 12.84
N LYS A 108 6.86 -6.56 11.84
CA LYS A 108 8.28 -6.23 12.05
C LYS A 108 8.55 -4.74 12.08
N ARG A 109 7.54 -3.90 11.78
CA ARG A 109 7.68 -2.45 11.64
C ARG A 109 8.80 -2.12 10.66
N THR A 110 8.69 -2.66 9.46
CA THR A 110 9.72 -2.58 8.44
C THR A 110 9.83 -1.16 7.86
N TRP A 111 11.05 -0.65 7.72
CA TRP A 111 11.36 0.64 7.12
C TRP A 111 11.71 0.50 5.65
N GLN A 112 11.27 1.45 4.81
CA GLN A 112 11.63 1.45 3.40
C GLN A 112 11.66 2.86 2.81
N TRP A 113 12.63 3.10 1.93
CA TRP A 113 12.64 4.27 1.07
C TRP A 113 11.91 3.97 -0.24
N LEU A 114 10.93 4.80 -0.60
CA LEU A 114 10.14 4.66 -1.82
C LEU A 114 9.94 6.01 -2.54
N PRO A 115 9.97 6.04 -3.87
CA PRO A 115 9.61 7.24 -4.64
C PRO A 115 8.10 7.52 -4.56
N ARG A 116 7.70 8.77 -4.84
CA ARG A 116 6.29 9.21 -4.89
C ARG A 116 5.39 8.29 -5.73
N SER A 117 5.88 7.80 -6.85
CA SER A 117 5.15 6.93 -7.79
C SER A 117 4.77 5.56 -7.23
N LYS A 118 5.32 5.18 -6.07
CA LYS A 118 5.01 3.92 -5.38
C LYS A 118 4.18 4.13 -4.12
N LEU A 119 3.59 5.31 -3.97
CA LEU A 119 2.77 5.71 -2.83
C LEU A 119 1.41 6.20 -3.31
N GLU A 120 0.36 5.78 -2.63
CA GLU A 120 -1.01 6.26 -2.83
C GLU A 120 -1.60 6.61 -1.46
N PRO A 121 -2.30 7.74 -1.29
CA PRO A 121 -2.96 8.07 -0.03
C PRO A 121 -3.91 6.97 0.42
N LEU A 122 -3.87 6.64 1.72
CA LEU A 122 -4.71 5.61 2.33
C LEU A 122 -5.81 6.26 3.17
N GLY A 123 -7.05 5.81 2.97
CA GLY A 123 -8.18 6.27 3.77
C GLY A 123 -8.80 7.58 3.32
N GLU A 124 -8.39 8.09 2.14
CA GLU A 124 -9.01 9.23 1.45
C GLU A 124 -10.02 8.80 0.39
N ARG A 125 -9.76 7.67 -0.28
CA ARG A 125 -10.58 7.13 -1.37
C ARG A 125 -11.04 5.70 -1.04
N PRO A 126 -12.25 5.51 -0.49
CA PRO A 126 -12.74 4.20 -0.03
C PRO A 126 -12.71 3.11 -1.11
N GLU A 127 -12.97 3.46 -2.36
CA GLU A 127 -12.97 2.54 -3.51
C GLU A 127 -11.56 2.04 -3.81
N LEU A 128 -10.56 2.94 -3.73
CA LEU A 128 -9.15 2.58 -3.89
C LEU A 128 -8.72 1.66 -2.75
N ASP A 129 -9.03 2.02 -1.50
CA ASP A 129 -8.67 1.22 -0.33
C ASP A 129 -9.26 -0.20 -0.44
N LYS A 130 -10.53 -0.31 -0.82
CA LYS A 130 -11.20 -1.59 -1.06
C LYS A 130 -10.51 -2.40 -2.16
N ALA A 131 -10.12 -1.76 -3.26
CA ALA A 131 -9.40 -2.42 -4.34
C ALA A 131 -8.03 -2.95 -3.89
N LYS A 132 -7.26 -2.18 -3.10
CA LYS A 132 -5.95 -2.61 -2.57
C LYS A 132 -6.08 -3.77 -1.58
N LEU A 133 -7.12 -3.76 -0.74
CA LEU A 133 -7.38 -4.84 0.23
C LEU A 133 -7.59 -6.22 -0.41
N VAL A 134 -8.07 -6.26 -1.66
CA VAL A 134 -8.37 -7.50 -2.39
C VAL A 134 -7.39 -7.81 -3.52
N GLU A 135 -6.36 -6.99 -3.72
CA GLU A 135 -5.39 -7.12 -4.82
C GLU A 135 -4.67 -8.48 -4.84
N SER A 136 -4.24 -8.96 -3.67
CA SER A 136 -3.48 -10.21 -3.61
C SER A 136 -4.37 -11.44 -3.78
N ARG A 137 -3.97 -12.32 -4.71
CA ARG A 137 -4.59 -13.64 -4.87
C ARG A 137 -4.29 -14.59 -3.71
N LYS A 138 -3.24 -14.33 -2.92
CA LYS A 138 -2.83 -15.17 -1.78
C LYS A 138 -3.65 -14.83 -0.52
N PRO A 139 -4.35 -15.81 0.10
CA PRO A 139 -5.16 -15.56 1.30
C PRO A 139 -4.35 -15.03 2.49
N THR A 140 -3.13 -15.51 2.67
CA THR A 140 -2.20 -15.08 3.73
C THR A 140 -1.89 -13.59 3.62
N ASP A 141 -1.59 -13.14 2.41
CA ASP A 141 -1.25 -11.75 2.13
C ASP A 141 -2.47 -10.86 2.36
N ARG A 142 -3.64 -11.24 1.85
CA ARG A 142 -4.89 -10.48 2.11
C ARG A 142 -5.17 -10.33 3.60
N LYS A 143 -5.01 -11.40 4.39
CA LYS A 143 -5.19 -11.35 5.84
C LYS A 143 -4.19 -10.40 6.50
N ALA A 144 -2.92 -10.45 6.07
CA ALA A 144 -1.88 -9.57 6.59
C ALA A 144 -2.15 -8.09 6.23
N VAL A 145 -2.48 -7.81 4.98
CA VAL A 145 -2.81 -6.47 4.47
C VAL A 145 -4.03 -5.90 5.19
N LYS A 146 -5.10 -6.69 5.37
CA LYS A 146 -6.29 -6.26 6.10
C LYS A 146 -5.98 -5.88 7.55
N ARG A 147 -5.18 -6.70 8.25
CA ARG A 147 -4.73 -6.37 9.62
C ARG A 147 -3.89 -5.10 9.67
N ALA A 148 -2.95 -4.94 8.74
CA ALA A 148 -2.14 -3.73 8.65
C ALA A 148 -2.99 -2.49 8.36
N TYR A 149 -4.03 -2.62 7.53
CA TYR A 149 -4.96 -1.54 7.23
C TYR A 149 -5.75 -1.13 8.48
N GLU A 150 -6.31 -2.11 9.21
CA GLU A 150 -6.97 -1.87 10.50
C GLU A 150 -6.04 -1.12 11.49
N GLN A 151 -4.77 -1.52 11.57
CA GLN A 151 -3.78 -0.82 12.41
C GLN A 151 -3.49 0.61 11.93
N ALA A 152 -3.44 0.85 10.62
CA ALA A 152 -3.26 2.19 10.06
C ALA A 152 -4.47 3.09 10.38
N ILE A 153 -5.69 2.59 10.22
CA ILE A 153 -6.91 3.34 10.57
C ILE A 153 -6.95 3.64 12.08
N LEU A 154 -6.62 2.66 12.93
CA LEU A 154 -6.52 2.87 14.38
C LEU A 154 -5.47 3.93 14.75
N HIS A 155 -4.33 3.96 14.04
CA HIS A 155 -3.33 5.00 14.23
C HIS A 155 -3.92 6.37 13.91
N ARG A 156 -4.65 6.53 12.80
CA ARG A 156 -5.34 7.78 12.45
C ARG A 156 -6.34 8.22 13.51
N CYS A 157 -7.21 7.33 13.98
CA CYS A 157 -8.19 7.66 15.02
C CYS A 157 -7.52 8.17 16.30
N ARG A 158 -6.42 7.52 16.72
CA ARG A 158 -5.64 7.96 17.88
C ARG A 158 -4.98 9.32 17.69
N VAL A 159 -4.51 9.61 16.47
CA VAL A 159 -3.88 10.89 16.13
C VAL A 159 -4.90 12.03 16.04
N THR A 160 -6.10 11.79 15.48
CA THR A 160 -7.13 12.82 15.32
C THR A 160 -7.90 13.11 16.62
N GLY A 161 -7.84 12.21 17.61
CA GLY A 161 -8.51 12.40 18.90
C GLY A 161 -9.98 11.98 18.90
N ASP A 162 -10.44 11.25 17.88
CA ASP A 162 -11.74 10.58 17.86
C ASP A 162 -11.70 9.34 18.77
N GLN A 163 -11.52 9.57 20.07
CA GLN A 163 -11.80 8.59 21.11
C GLN A 163 -13.32 8.53 21.29
N ASP A 164 -13.92 7.55 20.61
CA ASP A 164 -15.00 6.70 21.09
C ASP A 164 -15.79 7.27 22.28
N THR A 165 -16.87 8.01 22.02
CA THR A 165 -17.90 8.35 23.02
C THR A 165 -18.77 7.13 23.38
N LEU A 166 -18.22 5.91 23.37
CA LEU A 166 -18.97 4.67 23.53
C LEU A 166 -18.37 3.74 24.59
N THR A 167 -17.87 4.31 25.69
CA THR A 167 -17.59 3.54 26.92
C THR A 167 -18.00 4.37 28.14
N GLY A 168 -19.29 4.32 28.48
CA GLY A 168 -19.78 5.12 29.61
C GLY A 168 -21.25 4.99 30.01
N GLU A 169 -21.93 3.87 29.72
CA GLU A 169 -23.16 3.51 30.44
C GLU A 169 -23.35 1.99 30.45
N SER A 170 -22.77 1.37 31.46
CA SER A 170 -23.26 0.10 31.98
C SER A 170 -23.34 0.27 33.49
N GLU A 171 -24.43 -0.27 34.05
CA GLU A 171 -24.78 -0.34 35.46
C GLU A 171 -25.52 0.88 36.02
N GLU A 172 -26.85 0.91 35.81
CA GLU A 172 -27.73 1.15 36.95
C GLU A 172 -28.56 -0.11 37.22
N GLU A 173 -28.43 -0.54 38.45
CA GLU A 173 -28.78 -1.80 39.08
C GLU A 173 -30.30 -1.96 39.23
N LEU A 174 -30.82 -3.15 38.94
CA LEU A 174 -32.19 -3.55 39.27
C LEU A 174 -32.30 -3.77 40.78
N PRO A 175 -33.18 -3.08 41.54
CA PRO A 175 -33.59 -3.59 42.84
C PRO A 175 -34.69 -4.63 42.65
N ALA A 176 -34.41 -5.80 43.22
CA ALA A 176 -35.33 -6.91 43.36
C ALA A 176 -36.60 -6.53 44.17
N ALA A 177 -37.64 -7.31 43.90
CA ALA A 177 -38.97 -7.26 44.50
C ALA A 177 -39.00 -7.10 46.02
N SER A 178 -40.09 -6.50 46.51
CA SER A 178 -40.62 -6.78 47.85
C SER A 178 -42.15 -6.78 47.82
N THR A 179 -42.68 -7.94 48.20
CA THR A 179 -43.99 -8.28 48.79
C THR A 179 -45.29 -7.88 48.09
#